data_AF-A0A084EVW1-F1
#
_entry.id   AF-A0A084EVW1-F1
#
_cell.length_a   1.000
_cell.length_b   1.000
_cell.length_c   1.000
_cell.angle_alpha   90.00
_cell.angle_beta   90.00
_cell.angle_gamma   90.00
#
_symmetry.space_group_name_H-M   'P 1'
#
loop_
_entity.id
_entity.type
_entity.pdbx_description
1 polymer ?
#
loop_
_entity_poly.entity_id
_entity_poly.type
_entity_poly.pdbx_seq_one_letter_code
_entity_poly.pdbx_strand_id
1 'polypeptide(L)'
;MGNFTDTIITKLNDFSPILSLQISIYSHCFKLTHGSVKEFIQEILETCSHIEQSTSPEITEVYTQRLIEQYDALQKSIHLKDKKSDSPIFSQYKFTKSIHTLSKKQKLHEYYKALRALNEKLSWLIEQNYHYPEYRHMLSIKIQETENRKQKCLKAIEELSFNQE
;
A
#
# COMPACT_ATOMS: atom_id res chain seq x y z
N MET A 1 7.18 28.21 -23.81
CA MET A 1 6.92 26.85 -24.30
C MET A 1 7.38 25.91 -23.21
N GLY A 2 6.48 25.42 -22.36
CA GLY A 2 6.84 24.39 -21.38
C GLY A 2 7.02 23.10 -22.15
N ASN A 3 8.22 22.50 -22.08
CA ASN A 3 8.54 21.35 -22.92
C ASN A 3 7.62 20.20 -22.55
N PHE A 4 7.17 19.46 -23.56
CA PHE A 4 6.38 18.24 -23.39
C PHE A 4 6.97 17.33 -22.30
N THR A 5 8.30 17.20 -22.27
CA THR A 5 9.03 16.48 -21.22
C THR A 5 8.85 17.06 -19.82
N ASP A 6 8.80 18.39 -19.63
CA ASP A 6 8.58 19.00 -18.30
C ASP A 6 7.20 18.61 -17.73
N THR A 7 6.20 18.51 -18.60
CA THR A 7 4.84 18.09 -18.21
C THR A 7 4.82 16.62 -17.82
N ILE A 8 5.54 15.76 -18.54
CA ILE A 8 5.67 14.34 -18.21
C ILE A 8 6.46 14.16 -16.90
N ILE A 9 7.58 14.86 -16.71
CA ILE A 9 8.34 14.85 -15.46
C ILE A 9 7.44 15.25 -14.28
N THR A 10 6.62 16.29 -14.45
CA THR A 10 5.67 16.72 -13.42
C THR A 10 4.69 15.61 -13.04
N LYS A 11 4.18 14.85 -14.02
CA LYS A 11 3.30 13.69 -13.76
C LYS A 11 4.03 12.50 -13.15
N LEU A 12 5.32 12.33 -13.43
CA LEU A 12 6.14 11.26 -12.86
C LEU A 12 6.58 11.57 -11.43
N ASN A 13 6.52 12.83 -10.99
CA ASN A 13 6.80 13.21 -9.60
C ASN A 13 5.84 12.55 -8.60
N ASP A 14 4.65 12.14 -9.03
CA ASP A 14 3.73 11.35 -8.21
C ASP A 14 4.36 10.03 -7.72
N PHE A 15 5.39 9.53 -8.41
CA PHE A 15 6.16 8.33 -8.06
C PHE A 15 7.41 8.61 -7.22
N SER A 16 7.72 9.88 -6.93
CA SER A 16 8.86 10.30 -6.09
C SER A 16 8.97 9.57 -4.74
N PRO A 17 7.88 9.30 -3.98
CA PRO A 17 8.02 8.61 -2.69
C PRO A 17 8.42 7.12 -2.81
N ILE A 18 8.35 6.53 -4.00
CA ILE A 18 8.53 5.09 -4.21
C ILE A 18 9.64 4.76 -5.22
N LEU A 19 10.56 5.69 -5.49
CA LEU A 19 11.61 5.52 -6.50
C LEU A 19 12.51 4.29 -6.28
N SER A 20 12.77 3.92 -5.03
CA SER A 20 13.58 2.75 -4.66
C SER A 20 12.82 1.42 -4.69
N LEU A 21 11.51 1.45 -4.91
CA LEU A 21 10.66 0.27 -4.89
C LEU A 21 11.00 -0.64 -6.09
N GLN A 22 11.37 -1.89 -5.80
CA GLN A 22 11.61 -2.91 -6.82
C GLN A 22 10.27 -3.46 -7.34
N ILE A 23 10.05 -3.42 -8.65
CA ILE A 23 8.83 -3.88 -9.32
C ILE A 23 9.19 -4.76 -10.52
N SER A 24 8.24 -5.59 -10.95
CA SER A 24 8.36 -6.39 -12.18
C SER A 24 7.24 -5.99 -13.12
N ILE A 25 7.60 -5.56 -14.32
CA ILE A 25 6.65 -5.17 -15.38
C ILE A 25 6.91 -6.09 -16.57
N TYR A 26 5.97 -7.00 -16.84
CA TYR A 26 6.02 -7.87 -18.02
C TYR A 26 5.26 -7.21 -19.16
N SER A 27 5.88 -6.21 -19.79
CA SER A 27 5.32 -5.51 -20.94
C SER A 27 6.37 -5.28 -22.02
N HIS A 28 5.97 -5.39 -23.27
CA HIS A 28 6.82 -5.13 -24.44
C HIS A 28 7.19 -3.64 -24.59
N CYS A 29 6.48 -2.75 -23.88
CA CYS A 29 6.76 -1.32 -23.90
C CYS A 29 8.00 -0.94 -23.07
N PHE A 30 8.48 -1.81 -22.18
CA PHE A 30 9.72 -1.65 -21.42
C PHE A 30 10.81 -2.63 -21.89
N LYS A 31 12.07 -2.21 -21.83
CA LYS A 31 13.23 -3.09 -22.04
C LYS A 31 13.49 -3.91 -20.78
N LEU A 32 13.37 -3.29 -19.61
CA LEU A 32 13.50 -3.95 -18.32
C LEU A 32 12.21 -4.70 -17.97
N THR A 33 12.36 -5.93 -17.49
CA THR A 33 11.25 -6.71 -16.92
C THR A 33 11.21 -6.64 -15.40
N HIS A 34 12.33 -6.30 -14.76
CA HIS A 34 12.50 -6.17 -13.32
C HIS A 34 13.47 -5.03 -13.01
N GLY A 35 13.15 -4.22 -12.00
CA GLY A 35 13.99 -3.09 -11.58
C GLY A 35 13.27 -2.17 -10.60
N SER A 36 13.95 -1.11 -10.19
CA SER A 36 13.39 -0.04 -9.37
C SER A 36 12.45 0.87 -10.18
N VAL A 37 11.46 1.48 -9.52
CA VAL A 37 10.58 2.49 -10.13
C VAL A 37 11.39 3.60 -10.81
N LYS A 38 12.54 3.98 -10.23
CA LYS A 38 13.48 4.94 -10.83
C LYS A 38 13.98 4.49 -12.21
N GLU A 39 14.36 3.23 -12.37
CA GLU A 39 14.85 2.69 -13.65
C GLU A 39 13.75 2.67 -14.72
N PHE A 40 12.51 2.34 -14.33
CA PHE A 40 11.36 2.43 -15.24
C PHE A 40 11.03 3.88 -15.63
N ILE A 41 11.16 4.84 -14.71
CA ILE A 41 11.02 6.27 -15.00
C ILE A 41 12.11 6.74 -15.97
N GLN A 42 13.35 6.26 -15.83
CA GLN A 42 14.42 6.60 -16.77
C GLN A 42 14.10 6.14 -18.20
N GLU A 43 13.57 4.92 -18.39
CA GLU A 43 13.11 4.46 -19.71
C GLU A 43 11.97 5.31 -20.29
N ILE A 44 11.05 5.80 -19.44
CA ILE A 44 9.99 6.72 -19.87
C ILE A 44 10.59 8.05 -20.35
N LEU A 45 11.59 8.58 -19.65
CA LEU A 45 12.28 9.80 -20.04
C LEU A 45 13.10 9.62 -21.33
N GLU A 46 13.73 8.46 -21.53
CA GLU A 46 14.35 8.11 -22.80
C GLU A 46 13.33 8.12 -23.95
N THR A 47 12.13 7.58 -23.70
CA THR A 47 11.03 7.57 -24.68
C THR A 47 10.56 8.99 -25.01
N CYS A 48 10.44 9.88 -24.03
CA CYS A 48 10.16 11.31 -24.26
C CYS A 48 11.25 11.98 -25.11
N SER A 49 12.53 11.68 -24.85
CA SER A 49 13.63 12.22 -25.62
C SER A 49 13.57 11.78 -27.09
N HIS A 50 13.20 10.53 -27.36
CA HIS A 50 12.99 10.04 -28.73
C HIS A 50 11.83 10.76 -29.44
N ILE A 51 10.75 11.08 -28.73
CA ILE A 51 9.63 11.86 -29.28
C ILE A 51 10.10 13.27 -29.66
N GLU A 52 10.81 13.96 -28.77
CA GLU A 52 11.29 15.33 -29.01
C GLU A 52 12.34 15.43 -30.11
N GLN A 53 13.17 14.40 -30.29
CA GLN A 53 14.20 14.34 -31.33
C GLN A 53 13.66 13.81 -32.67
N SER A 54 12.47 13.20 -32.68
CA SER A 54 11.88 12.65 -33.88
C SER A 54 11.37 13.75 -34.81
N THR A 55 11.75 13.66 -36.08
CA THR A 55 11.27 14.54 -37.17
C THR A 55 10.27 13.83 -38.09
N SER A 56 10.14 12.51 -37.97
CA SER A 56 9.17 11.71 -38.71
C SER A 56 7.90 11.49 -37.88
N PRO A 57 6.71 11.87 -38.39
CA PRO A 57 5.45 11.76 -37.67
C PRO A 57 5.08 10.31 -37.33
N GLU A 58 5.46 9.35 -38.19
CA GLU A 58 5.22 7.92 -37.98
C GLU A 58 6.00 7.39 -36.78
N ILE A 59 7.25 7.85 -36.62
CA ILE A 59 8.11 7.50 -35.49
C ILE A 59 7.57 8.14 -34.21
N THR A 60 7.16 9.41 -34.29
CA THR A 60 6.53 10.13 -33.17
C THR A 60 5.27 9.40 -32.68
N GLU A 61 4.42 8.92 -33.57
CA GLU A 61 3.19 8.20 -33.23
C GLU A 61 3.48 6.90 -32.47
N VAL A 62 4.42 6.09 -32.96
CA VAL A 62 4.83 4.83 -32.31
C VAL A 62 5.38 5.08 -30.91
N TYR A 63 6.27 6.07 -30.75
CA TYR A 63 6.83 6.37 -29.43
C TYR A 63 5.81 7.03 -28.49
N THR A 64 4.85 7.79 -29.01
CA THR A 64 3.76 8.35 -28.20
C THR A 64 2.84 7.25 -27.68
N GLN A 65 2.49 6.27 -28.52
CA GLN A 65 1.71 5.11 -28.08
C GLN A 65 2.48 4.31 -27.03
N ARG A 66 3.77 4.06 -27.26
CA ARG A 66 4.65 3.39 -26.30
C ARG A 66 4.70 4.14 -24.96
N LEU A 67 4.77 5.46 -24.97
CA LEU A 67 4.80 6.29 -23.77
C LEU A 67 3.53 6.13 -22.93
N ILE A 68 2.36 6.11 -23.57
CA ILE A 68 1.08 5.88 -22.90
C ILE A 68 1.07 4.49 -22.26
N GLU A 69 1.47 3.47 -23.01
CA GLU A 69 1.52 2.09 -22.51
C GLU A 69 2.52 1.92 -21.36
N GLN A 70 3.67 2.60 -21.40
CA GLN A 70 4.66 2.60 -20.31
C GLN A 70 4.10 3.23 -19.04
N TYR A 71 3.43 4.39 -19.14
CA TYR A 71 2.83 5.06 -18.00
C TYR A 71 1.73 4.20 -17.36
N ASP A 72 0.84 3.65 -18.18
CA ASP A 72 -0.23 2.76 -17.74
C ASP A 72 0.32 1.49 -17.06
N ALA A 73 1.34 0.86 -17.65
CA ALA A 73 1.95 -0.35 -17.11
C ALA A 73 2.66 -0.07 -15.78
N LEU A 74 3.35 1.06 -15.64
CA LEU A 74 3.98 1.49 -14.40
C LEU A 74 2.93 1.73 -13.31
N GLN A 75 1.90 2.52 -13.61
CA GLN A 75 0.82 2.83 -12.67
C GLN A 75 0.08 1.57 -12.21
N LYS A 76 -0.25 0.65 -13.14
CA LYS A 76 -0.88 -0.63 -12.81
C LYS A 76 0.00 -1.49 -11.92
N SER A 77 1.30 -1.56 -12.20
CA SER A 77 2.24 -2.39 -11.44
C SER A 77 2.42 -1.89 -10.00
N ILE A 78 2.39 -0.57 -9.80
CA ILE A 78 2.42 0.06 -8.48
C ILE A 78 1.11 -0.22 -7.73
N HIS A 79 -0.05 0.02 -8.35
CA HIS A 79 -1.36 -0.27 -7.72
C HIS A 79 -1.57 -1.76 -7.41
N LEU A 80 -1.05 -2.66 -8.24
CA LEU A 80 -1.08 -4.10 -7.97
C LEU A 80 -0.17 -4.47 -6.79
N LYS A 81 0.92 -3.73 -6.57
CA LYS A 81 1.78 -3.89 -5.39
C LYS A 81 1.20 -3.21 -4.14
N ASP A 82 0.34 -2.21 -4.25
CA ASP A 82 -0.46 -1.74 -3.09
C ASP A 82 -1.49 -2.80 -2.67
N LYS A 83 -2.00 -3.59 -3.61
CA LYS A 83 -2.91 -4.73 -3.33
C LYS A 83 -2.19 -6.02 -2.93
N LYS A 84 -0.96 -6.22 -3.42
CA LYS A 84 -0.06 -7.34 -3.08
C LYS A 84 1.02 -6.94 -2.08
N SER A 85 0.90 -5.75 -1.49
CA SER A 85 1.65 -5.36 -0.33
C SER A 85 1.36 -6.46 0.67
N ASP A 86 2.42 -7.13 1.10
CA ASP A 86 2.47 -8.05 2.21
C ASP A 86 2.05 -7.34 3.50
N SER A 87 0.87 -6.71 3.52
CA SER A 87 0.04 -6.74 4.70
C SER A 87 -0.03 -8.20 5.09
N PRO A 88 0.48 -8.59 6.27
CA PRO A 88 0.18 -9.89 6.80
C PRO A 88 -1.32 -10.07 6.64
N ILE A 89 -1.75 -11.25 6.21
CA ILE A 89 -3.16 -11.62 6.24
C ILE A 89 -3.52 -11.61 7.73
N PHE A 90 -3.80 -10.43 8.28
CA PHE A 90 -4.39 -10.30 9.58
C PHE A 90 -5.72 -10.98 9.45
N SER A 91 -6.05 -11.81 10.43
CA SER A 91 -7.44 -12.15 10.65
C SER A 91 -8.19 -10.81 10.66
N GLN A 92 -8.97 -10.54 9.61
CA GLN A 92 -9.81 -9.34 9.50
C GLN A 92 -10.98 -9.50 10.45
N TYR A 93 -10.66 -9.66 11.74
CA TYR A 93 -11.61 -10.00 12.75
C TYR A 93 -12.56 -8.82 12.91
N LYS A 94 -13.77 -9.04 12.44
CA LYS A 94 -14.90 -8.16 12.67
C LYS A 94 -15.75 -8.86 13.70
N PHE A 95 -16.08 -8.15 14.76
CA PHE A 95 -17.12 -8.61 15.66
C PHE A 95 -18.37 -8.94 14.85
N THR A 96 -19.01 -10.06 15.17
CA THR A 96 -20.33 -10.35 14.65
C THR A 96 -21.26 -9.20 15.05
N LYS A 97 -22.15 -8.78 14.14
CA LYS A 97 -23.02 -7.59 14.32
C LYS A 97 -23.92 -7.66 15.57
N SER A 98 -23.96 -8.80 16.24
CA SER A 98 -24.83 -9.10 17.38
C SER A 98 -24.04 -9.59 18.60
N ILE A 99 -22.84 -9.08 18.86
CA ILE A 99 -22.07 -9.48 20.06
C ILE A 99 -22.88 -9.31 21.36
N HIS A 100 -23.75 -8.30 21.43
CA HIS A 100 -24.60 -8.04 22.59
C HIS A 100 -25.69 -9.10 22.82
N THR A 101 -26.11 -9.82 21.78
CA THR A 101 -27.13 -10.88 21.89
C THR A 101 -26.52 -12.25 22.19
N LEU A 102 -25.19 -12.38 22.17
CA LEU A 102 -24.50 -13.63 22.47
C LEU A 102 -24.58 -13.97 23.96
N SER A 103 -24.57 -15.26 24.27
CA SER A 103 -24.42 -15.73 25.66
C SER A 103 -23.07 -15.29 26.23
N LYS A 104 -22.98 -15.21 27.56
CA LYS A 104 -21.78 -14.73 28.27
C LYS A 104 -20.50 -15.48 27.86
N LYS A 105 -20.56 -16.81 27.72
CA LYS A 105 -19.44 -17.64 27.27
C LYS A 105 -19.03 -17.35 25.82
N GLN A 106 -20.01 -17.13 24.93
CA GLN A 106 -19.76 -16.76 23.54
C GLN A 106 -19.16 -15.36 23.43
N LYS A 107 -19.65 -14.39 24.24
CA LYS A 107 -19.07 -13.05 24.33
C LYS A 107 -17.60 -13.09 24.72
N LEU A 108 -17.26 -13.84 25.76
CA LEU A 108 -15.86 -14.04 26.19
C LEU A 108 -15.00 -14.59 25.05
N HIS A 109 -15.46 -15.64 24.37
CA HIS A 109 -14.74 -16.24 23.24
C HIS A 109 -14.51 -15.24 22.10
N GLU A 110 -15.50 -14.42 21.75
CA GLU A 110 -15.37 -13.36 20.74
C GLU A 110 -14.42 -12.25 21.20
N TYR A 111 -14.43 -11.84 22.47
CA TYR A 111 -13.45 -10.87 22.97
C TYR A 111 -12.02 -11.42 22.97
N TYR A 112 -11.80 -12.71 23.25
CA TYR A 112 -10.48 -13.33 23.13
C TYR A 112 -9.99 -13.39 21.67
N LYS A 113 -10.88 -13.70 20.71
CA LYS A 113 -10.54 -13.62 19.28
C LYS A 113 -10.17 -12.20 18.88
N ALA A 114 -10.96 -11.22 19.33
CA ALA A 114 -10.68 -9.80 19.09
C ALA A 114 -9.31 -9.40 19.65
N LEU A 115 -9.00 -9.84 20.87
CA LEU A 115 -7.74 -9.54 21.54
C LEU A 115 -6.55 -10.13 20.78
N ARG A 116 -6.66 -11.36 20.28
CA ARG A 116 -5.64 -11.98 19.43
C ARG A 116 -5.40 -11.15 18.17
N ALA A 117 -6.45 -10.79 17.43
CA ALA A 117 -6.34 -10.00 16.22
C ALA A 117 -5.76 -8.59 16.48
N LEU A 118 -6.11 -7.96 17.61
CA LEU A 118 -5.57 -6.67 18.02
C LEU A 118 -4.07 -6.76 18.35
N ASN A 119 -3.63 -7.83 19.02
CA ASN A 119 -2.21 -8.05 19.30
C ASN A 119 -1.40 -8.29 18.01
N GLU A 120 -1.91 -9.13 17.10
CA GLU A 120 -1.29 -9.35 15.78
C GLU A 120 -1.13 -8.01 15.02
N LYS A 121 -2.17 -7.17 15.03
CA LYS A 121 -2.12 -5.83 14.42
C LYS A 121 -1.12 -4.89 15.11
N LEU A 122 -1.01 -4.92 16.44
CA LEU A 122 -0.05 -4.10 17.18
C LEU A 122 1.39 -4.48 16.84
N SER A 123 1.71 -5.77 16.85
CA SER A 123 3.04 -6.27 16.47
C SER A 123 3.45 -5.76 15.09
N TRP A 124 2.54 -5.83 14.12
CA TRP A 124 2.81 -5.31 12.79
C TRP A 124 2.95 -3.79 12.75
N LEU A 125 2.06 -3.03 13.38
CA LEU A 125 2.16 -1.57 13.38
C LEU A 125 3.49 -1.11 14.00
N ILE A 126 3.99 -1.81 15.02
CA ILE A 126 5.29 -1.54 15.64
C ILE A 126 6.43 -1.83 14.66
N GLU A 127 6.38 -2.97 13.96
CA GLU A 127 7.36 -3.32 12.91
C GLU A 127 7.36 -2.28 11.78
N GLN A 128 6.19 -1.87 11.28
CA GLN A 128 6.07 -0.81 10.29
C GLN A 128 6.63 0.53 10.80
N ASN A 129 6.40 0.86 12.08
CA ASN A 129 6.92 2.08 12.69
C ASN A 129 8.46 2.10 12.80
N TYR A 130 9.07 0.91 12.86
CA TYR A 130 10.52 0.74 12.81
C TYR A 130 11.06 0.90 11.38
N HIS A 131 10.41 0.29 10.38
CA HIS A 131 10.89 0.28 9.00
C HIS A 131 10.61 1.56 8.20
N TYR A 132 9.58 2.32 8.55
CA TYR A 132 9.12 3.48 7.78
C TYR A 132 9.08 4.76 8.64
N PRO A 133 10.25 5.36 8.96
CA PRO A 133 10.36 6.52 9.84
C PRO A 133 9.58 7.75 9.34
N GLU A 134 9.40 7.91 8.03
CA GLU A 134 8.63 8.97 7.39
C GLU A 134 7.14 8.95 7.77
N TYR A 135 6.60 7.78 8.15
CA TYR A 135 5.21 7.61 8.57
C TYR A 135 5.04 7.47 10.09
N ARG A 136 6.12 7.66 10.86
CA ARG A 136 6.17 7.39 12.32
C ARG A 136 5.05 8.06 13.09
N HIS A 137 4.74 9.32 12.79
CA HIS A 137 3.67 10.05 13.50
C HIS A 137 2.30 9.39 13.29
N MET A 138 1.94 9.11 12.03
CA MET A 138 0.68 8.47 11.67
C MET A 138 0.58 7.04 12.22
N LEU A 139 1.68 6.27 12.14
CA LEU A 139 1.75 4.92 12.69
C LEU A 139 1.63 4.92 14.22
N SER A 140 2.24 5.89 14.91
CA SER A 140 2.13 6.03 16.37
C SER A 140 0.70 6.31 16.83
N ILE A 141 -0.04 7.14 16.08
CA ILE A 141 -1.48 7.35 16.33
C ILE A 141 -2.25 6.02 16.18
N LYS A 142 -2.00 5.27 15.11
CA LYS A 142 -2.66 3.97 14.88
C LYS A 142 -2.32 2.94 15.96
N ILE A 143 -1.08 2.92 16.46
CA ILE A 143 -0.66 2.07 17.58
C ILE A 143 -1.47 2.45 18.82
N GLN A 144 -1.52 3.74 19.16
CA GLN A 144 -2.26 4.21 20.33
C GLN A 144 -3.75 3.89 20.27
N GLU A 145 -4.38 4.08 19.11
CA GLU A 145 -5.78 3.70 18.89
C GLU A 145 -6.02 2.20 19.06
N THR A 146 -5.09 1.38 18.56
CA THR A 146 -5.21 -0.08 18.63
C THR A 146 -5.01 -0.58 20.07
N GLU A 147 -4.07 0.02 20.81
CA GLU A 147 -3.88 -0.26 22.24
C GLU A 147 -5.12 0.14 23.06
N ASN A 148 -5.71 1.30 22.79
CA ASN A 148 -6.96 1.72 23.43
C ASN A 148 -8.11 0.72 23.18
N ARG A 149 -8.20 0.14 21.98
CA ARG A 149 -9.20 -0.90 21.66
C ARG A 149 -8.93 -2.21 22.40
N LYS A 150 -7.66 -2.60 22.54
CA LYS A 150 -7.24 -3.77 23.32
C LYS A 150 -7.62 -3.61 24.79
N GLN A 151 -7.36 -2.44 25.38
CA GLN A 151 -7.74 -2.14 26.77
C GLN A 151 -9.26 -2.25 26.99
N LYS A 152 -10.07 -1.79 26.03
CA LYS A 152 -11.54 -1.98 26.09
C LYS A 152 -11.95 -3.46 26.05
N CYS A 153 -11.28 -4.28 25.24
CA CYS A 153 -11.55 -5.71 25.19
C CYS A 153 -11.16 -6.42 26.49
N LEU A 154 -10.02 -6.05 27.10
CA LEU A 154 -9.58 -6.58 28.39
C LEU A 154 -10.59 -6.27 29.50
N LYS A 155 -11.04 -5.02 29.61
CA LYS A 155 -12.08 -4.64 30.58
C LYS A 155 -13.37 -5.44 30.39
N ALA A 156 -13.82 -5.60 29.14
CA ALA A 156 -15.01 -6.40 28.85
C ALA A 156 -14.83 -7.88 29.23
N ILE A 157 -13.64 -8.44 29.02
CA ILE A 157 -13.31 -9.81 29.46
C ILE A 157 -13.37 -9.89 30.99
N GLU A 158 -12.73 -8.96 31.70
CA GLU A 158 -12.73 -8.91 33.17
C GLU A 158 -14.14 -8.84 33.74
N GLU A 159 -14.98 -7.93 33.24
CA GLU A 159 -16.39 -7.78 33.65
C GLU A 159 -17.19 -9.08 33.38
N LEU A 160 -16.96 -9.73 32.25
CA LEU A 160 -17.63 -10.98 31.89
C LEU A 160 -17.07 -12.19 32.65
N SER A 161 -15.82 -12.18 33.10
CA SER A 161 -15.26 -13.24 33.93
C SER A 161 -15.66 -13.10 35.40
N PHE A 162 -15.71 -11.88 35.94
CA PHE A 162 -16.02 -11.65 37.36
C PHE A 162 -17.49 -11.86 37.72
N ASN A 163 -18.44 -11.57 36.82
CA ASN A 163 -19.88 -11.82 37.06
C ASN A 163 -20.25 -13.34 37.06
N GLN A 164 -19.29 -14.24 37.29
CA GLN A 164 -19.48 -15.71 37.36
C GLN A 164 -19.78 -16.21 38.78
N GLU A 165 -19.73 -15.33 39.77
CA GLU A 165 -20.38 -15.50 41.08
C GLU A 165 -21.77 -14.84 41.09
#